data_AF-A0A0K0XTK0-F1
#
_entry.id   AF-A0A0K0XTK0-F1
#
_cell.length_a   1.000
_cell.length_b   1.000
_cell.length_c   1.000
_cell.angle_alpha   90.00
_cell.angle_beta   90.00
_cell.angle_gamma   90.00
#
_symmetry.space_group_name_H-M   'P 1'
#
loop_
_entity.id
_entity.type
_entity.pdbx_description
1 polymer ?
#
loop_
_entity_poly.entity_id
_entity_poly.type
_entity_poly.pdbx_seq_one_letter_code
_entity_poly.pdbx_strand_id
1 'polypeptide(L)'
;MHTADHPVEIGFVRGLLESEGIETRVQGMDLWTAAVEIYFADGARPSVWVRDAMLERARRVLAEADRRGQGEDWTCPDCGERLEGQFKACWRCARDRNDGHDNDHDNGHDDDEGSLRA
;
A
#
# COMPACT_ATOMS: atom_id res chain seq x y z
N MET A 1 -11.38 5.05 -19.71
CA MET A 1 -11.49 3.65 -19.27
C MET A 1 -10.10 3.20 -18.83
N HIS A 2 -9.90 2.91 -17.54
CA HIS A 2 -8.67 2.37 -16.96
C HIS A 2 -8.90 0.89 -16.65
N THR A 3 -8.19 -0.02 -17.31
CA THR A 3 -8.31 -1.45 -17.08
C THR A 3 -7.22 -1.94 -16.15
N ALA A 4 -7.55 -2.76 -15.16
CA ALA A 4 -6.62 -3.31 -14.20
C ALA A 4 -6.61 -4.83 -14.30
N ASP A 5 -5.44 -5.44 -14.19
CA ASP A 5 -5.28 -6.88 -14.35
C ASP A 5 -5.58 -7.64 -13.04
N HIS A 6 -5.86 -6.95 -11.94
CA HIS A 6 -6.21 -7.54 -10.64
C HIS A 6 -7.33 -6.78 -9.91
N PRO A 7 -8.22 -7.48 -9.19
CA PRO A 7 -9.35 -6.90 -8.47
C PRO A 7 -8.91 -6.04 -7.27
N VAL A 8 -7.73 -6.32 -6.71
CA VAL A 8 -7.12 -5.51 -5.64
C VAL A 8 -6.83 -4.10 -6.14
N GLU A 9 -6.32 -3.99 -7.37
CA GLU A 9 -6.04 -2.71 -8.01
C GLU A 9 -7.32 -1.93 -8.30
N ILE A 10 -8.41 -2.59 -8.73
CA ILE A 10 -9.72 -1.96 -8.89
C ILE A 10 -10.24 -1.39 -7.57
N GLY A 11 -10.10 -2.12 -6.47
CA GLY A 11 -10.50 -1.65 -5.14
C GLY A 11 -9.71 -0.42 -4.70
N PHE A 12 -8.39 -0.44 -4.91
CA PHE A 12 -7.52 0.70 -4.61
C PHE A 12 -7.86 1.94 -5.44
N VAL A 13 -7.97 1.80 -6.76
CA VAL A 13 -8.30 2.90 -7.69
C VAL A 13 -9.68 3.46 -7.39
N ARG A 14 -10.67 2.61 -7.07
CA ARG A 14 -11.99 3.04 -6.66
C ARG A 14 -11.94 3.91 -5.40
N GLY A 15 -11.29 3.42 -4.34
CA GLY A 15 -11.20 4.14 -3.08
C GLY A 15 -10.53 5.50 -3.24
N LEU A 16 -9.46 5.57 -4.03
CA LEU A 16 -8.76 6.81 -4.33
C LEU A 16 -9.64 7.83 -5.09
N LEU A 17 -10.45 7.38 -6.05
CA LEU A 17 -11.35 8.27 -6.78
C LEU A 17 -12.52 8.75 -5.91
N GLU A 18 -13.09 7.87 -5.10
CA GLU A 18 -14.20 8.21 -4.21
C GLU A 18 -13.77 9.17 -3.09
N SER A 19 -12.54 9.06 -2.56
CA SER A 19 -12.01 9.99 -1.55
C SER A 19 -11.85 11.42 -2.07
N GLU A 20 -11.71 11.58 -3.38
CA GLU A 20 -11.64 12.88 -4.07
C GLU A 20 -13.03 13.38 -4.53
N GLY A 21 -14.10 12.72 -4.09
CA GLY A 21 -15.49 13.09 -4.41
C GLY A 21 -15.93 12.69 -5.82
N ILE A 22 -15.25 11.73 -6.45
CA ILE A 22 -15.57 11.27 -7.80
C ILE A 22 -16.41 9.98 -7.69
N GLU A 23 -17.67 10.04 -8.11
CA GLU A 23 -18.55 8.86 -8.16
C GLU A 23 -18.02 7.84 -9.17
N THR A 24 -17.91 6.57 -8.74
CA THR A 24 -17.43 5.47 -9.57
C THR A 24 -18.47 4.36 -9.68
N ARG A 25 -18.37 3.56 -10.75
CA ARG A 25 -19.12 2.29 -10.89
C ARG A 25 -18.15 1.19 -11.28
N VAL A 26 -18.21 0.08 -10.55
CA VAL A 26 -17.45 -1.13 -10.85
C VAL A 26 -18.35 -2.08 -11.64
N GLN A 27 -17.83 -2.61 -12.75
CA GLN A 27 -18.54 -3.57 -13.60
C GLN A 27 -17.67 -4.81 -13.80
N GLY A 28 -18.28 -6.01 -13.78
CA GLY A 28 -17.58 -7.27 -14.06
C GLY A 28 -16.83 -7.90 -12.89
N MET A 29 -16.95 -7.36 -11.67
CA MET A 29 -16.31 -7.92 -10.47
C MET A 29 -16.87 -9.30 -10.09
N ASP A 30 -18.17 -9.53 -10.27
CA ASP A 30 -18.81 -10.83 -9.98
C ASP A 30 -18.40 -11.93 -10.98
N LEU A 31 -18.02 -11.53 -12.20
CA LEU A 31 -17.50 -12.44 -13.24
C LEU A 31 -16.06 -12.88 -12.95
N TRP A 32 -15.29 -12.10 -12.17
CA TRP A 32 -13.90 -12.44 -11.79
C TRP A 32 -13.81 -13.71 -10.94
N THR A 33 -14.74 -13.90 -10.00
CA THR A 33 -14.82 -15.13 -9.18
C THR A 33 -15.08 -16.39 -10.00
N ALA A 34 -15.74 -16.26 -11.15
CA ALA A 34 -15.92 -17.33 -12.13
C ALA A 34 -14.78 -17.39 -13.18
N ALA A 35 -13.90 -16.40 -13.21
CA ALA A 35 -12.97 -16.17 -14.32
C ALA A 35 -11.64 -16.93 -14.23
N VAL A 36 -11.38 -17.77 -13.22
CA VAL A 36 -10.19 -18.64 -13.25
C VAL A 36 -10.17 -19.53 -14.51
N GLU A 37 -11.34 -19.90 -15.04
CA GLU A 37 -11.47 -20.62 -16.31
C GLU A 37 -11.63 -19.71 -17.55
N ILE A 38 -11.96 -18.42 -17.39
CA ILE A 38 -12.35 -17.49 -18.48
C ILE A 38 -11.23 -16.50 -18.86
N TYR A 39 -10.06 -16.53 -18.21
CA TYR A 39 -8.92 -15.63 -18.47
C TYR A 39 -8.41 -15.56 -19.93
N PHE A 40 -8.89 -16.41 -20.83
CA PHE A 40 -8.51 -16.42 -22.25
C PHE A 40 -9.52 -15.74 -23.20
N ALA A 41 -10.62 -15.17 -22.71
CA ALA A 41 -11.55 -14.42 -23.55
C ALA A 41 -11.26 -12.91 -23.51
N ASP A 42 -10.98 -12.31 -24.68
CA ASP A 42 -10.89 -10.85 -24.82
C ASP A 42 -12.17 -10.18 -24.31
N GLY A 43 -12.03 -9.25 -23.36
CA GLY A 43 -13.15 -8.56 -22.71
C GLY A 43 -13.43 -8.94 -21.25
N ALA A 44 -12.75 -9.95 -20.71
CA ALA A 44 -12.88 -10.35 -19.29
C ALA A 44 -11.93 -9.59 -18.33
N ARG A 45 -11.13 -8.65 -18.83
CA ARG A 45 -10.19 -7.86 -18.02
C ARG A 45 -10.92 -6.80 -17.18
N PRO A 46 -10.68 -6.72 -15.86
CA PRO A 46 -11.29 -5.70 -15.02
C PRO A 46 -11.02 -4.28 -15.56
N SER A 47 -12.07 -3.44 -15.57
CA SER A 47 -12.06 -2.14 -16.25
C SER A 47 -12.84 -1.07 -15.50
N VAL A 48 -12.18 0.02 -15.13
CA VAL A 48 -12.70 1.31 -14.68
C VAL A 48 -13.05 2.17 -15.89
N TRP A 49 -14.14 2.94 -15.87
CA TRP A 49 -14.55 3.79 -17.00
C TRP A 49 -14.70 5.24 -16.53
N VAL A 50 -14.35 6.19 -17.40
CA VAL A 50 -14.53 7.64 -17.14
C VAL A 50 -15.23 8.25 -18.35
N ARG A 51 -16.00 9.32 -18.15
CA ARG A 51 -16.57 10.10 -19.25
C ARG A 51 -15.46 10.68 -20.12
N ASP A 52 -15.71 10.83 -21.41
CA ASP A 52 -14.72 11.36 -22.36
C ASP A 52 -14.16 12.72 -21.93
N ALA A 53 -15.03 13.61 -21.42
CA ALA A 53 -14.64 14.92 -20.90
C ALA A 53 -13.65 14.87 -19.71
N MET A 54 -13.48 13.69 -19.07
CA MET A 54 -12.58 13.49 -17.94
C MET A 54 -11.31 12.71 -18.31
N LEU A 55 -11.17 12.30 -19.57
CA LEU A 55 -10.10 11.41 -20.00
C LEU A 55 -8.72 12.04 -19.79
N GLU A 56 -8.52 13.29 -20.19
CA GLU A 56 -7.25 14.01 -20.01
C GLU A 56 -6.93 14.23 -18.53
N ARG A 57 -7.95 14.48 -17.69
CA ARG A 57 -7.77 14.63 -16.25
C ARG A 57 -7.35 13.29 -15.62
N ALA A 58 -8.03 12.20 -15.97
CA ALA A 58 -7.72 10.87 -15.47
C ALA A 58 -6.29 10.45 -15.84
N ARG A 59 -5.85 10.71 -17.08
CA ARG A 59 -4.47 10.45 -17.52
C ARG A 59 -3.42 11.20 -16.69
N ARG A 60 -3.67 12.49 -16.40
CA ARG A 60 -2.74 13.29 -15.58
C ARG A 60 -2.61 12.75 -14.15
N VAL A 61 -3.73 12.38 -13.54
CA VAL A 61 -3.75 11.82 -12.19
C VAL A 61 -2.96 10.51 -12.14
N LEU A 62 -3.19 9.60 -13.09
CA LEU A 62 -2.44 8.33 -13.16
C LEU A 62 -0.93 8.57 -13.34
N ALA A 63 -0.55 9.45 -14.28
CA ALA A 63 0.86 9.77 -14.51
C ALA A 63 1.53 10.43 -13.30
N GLU A 64 0.79 11.17 -12.48
CA GLU A 64 1.31 11.77 -11.25
C GLU A 64 1.43 10.75 -10.10
N ALA A 65 0.49 9.82 -10.00
CA ALA A 65 0.57 8.73 -9.03
C ALA A 65 1.82 7.87 -9.27
N ASP A 66 2.11 7.52 -10.52
CA ASP A 66 3.33 6.77 -10.88
C ASP A 66 4.61 7.49 -10.47
N ARG A 67 4.65 8.82 -10.56
CA ARG A 67 5.81 9.62 -10.13
C ARG A 67 5.94 9.71 -8.61
N ARG A 68 4.82 9.78 -7.89
CA ARG A 68 4.81 9.92 -6.42
C ARG A 68 5.20 8.63 -5.68
N GLY A 69 5.14 7.47 -6.35
CA GLY A 69 5.64 6.20 -5.83
C GLY A 69 7.17 6.12 -5.69
N GLN A 70 7.93 7.04 -6.31
CA GLN A 70 9.39 6.98 -6.33
C GLN A 70 10.05 7.92 -5.32
N GLY A 71 9.76 7.73 -4.02
CA GLY A 71 10.61 8.33 -2.99
C GLY A 71 12.05 7.82 -3.15
N GLU A 72 13.03 8.56 -2.61
CA GLU A 72 14.41 8.06 -2.55
C GLU A 72 14.48 6.80 -1.68
N ASP A 73 15.27 5.82 -2.13
CA ASP A 73 15.65 4.65 -1.36
C ASP A 73 16.22 5.07 0.00
N TRP A 74 15.96 4.26 1.02
CA TRP A 74 16.41 4.53 2.37
C TRP A 74 16.90 3.25 3.04
N THR A 75 17.83 3.42 3.98
CA THR A 75 18.31 2.30 4.80
C THR A 75 17.62 2.37 6.15
N CYS A 76 17.03 1.25 6.58
CA CYS A 76 16.42 1.17 7.90
C CYS A 76 17.46 1.43 9.00
N PRO A 77 17.20 2.39 9.91
CA PRO A 77 18.17 2.73 10.96
C PRO A 77 18.31 1.65 12.04
N ASP A 78 17.39 0.69 12.09
CA ASP A 78 17.35 -0.36 13.12
C ASP A 78 18.07 -1.64 12.67
N CYS A 79 17.67 -2.19 11.52
CA CYS A 79 18.18 -3.46 11.04
C CYS A 79 19.09 -3.35 9.80
N GLY A 80 19.32 -2.14 9.27
CA GLY A 80 20.22 -1.89 8.15
C GLY A 80 19.70 -2.34 6.77
N GLU A 81 18.42 -2.73 6.66
CA GLU A 81 17.82 -3.16 5.40
C GLU A 81 17.70 -2.00 4.41
N ARG A 82 17.97 -2.21 3.12
CA ARG A 82 17.79 -1.17 2.08
C ARG A 82 16.40 -1.29 1.47
N LEU A 83 15.62 -0.21 1.53
CA LEU A 83 14.23 -0.14 1.10
C LEU A 83 14.05 0.88 -0.01
N GLU A 84 13.16 0.58 -0.95
CA GLU A 84 12.68 1.52 -1.95
C GLU A 84 11.85 2.64 -1.29
N GLY A 85 11.89 3.85 -1.84
CA GLY A 85 11.27 4.99 -1.17
C GLY A 85 9.74 5.00 -1.11
N GLN A 86 9.06 4.07 -1.79
CA GLN A 86 7.62 3.82 -1.62
C GLN A 86 7.24 3.26 -0.24
N PHE A 87 8.19 2.61 0.45
CA PHE A 87 7.94 2.00 1.75
C PHE A 87 7.96 3.04 2.86
N LYS A 88 6.88 3.07 3.64
CA LYS A 88 6.76 3.91 4.85
C LYS A 88 7.34 3.27 6.10
N ALA A 89 7.51 1.95 6.10
CA ALA A 89 8.06 1.15 7.20
C ALA A 89 9.01 0.07 6.67
N CYS A 90 9.93 -0.38 7.52
CA CYS A 90 10.86 -1.44 7.20
C CYS A 90 10.11 -2.79 7.08
N TRP A 91 10.18 -3.45 5.93
CA TRP A 91 9.54 -4.78 5.77
C TRP A 91 10.16 -5.86 6.67
N ARG A 92 11.40 -5.66 7.13
CA ARG A 92 12.14 -6.64 7.94
C ARG A 92 11.90 -6.49 9.45
N CYS A 93 11.90 -5.26 9.98
CA CYS A 93 11.71 -5.01 11.41
C CYS A 93 10.46 -4.19 11.77
N ALA A 94 9.64 -3.84 10.78
CA ALA A 94 8.43 -3.03 10.92
C ALA A 94 8.62 -1.57 11.43
N ARG A 95 9.86 -1.10 11.60
CA ARG A 95 10.13 0.29 12.03
C ARG A 95 9.70 1.30 10.96
N ASP A 96 8.99 2.34 11.38
CA ASP A 96 8.61 3.44 10.49
C ASP A 96 9.83 4.25 10.03
N ARG A 97 9.78 4.72 8.78
CA ARG A 97 10.85 5.52 8.16
C ARG A 97 11.14 6.82 8.93
N ASN A 98 10.12 7.36 9.61
CA ASN A 98 10.16 8.65 10.29
C ASN A 98 10.22 8.55 11.83
N ASP A 99 10.29 7.35 12.40
CA ASP A 99 10.38 7.19 13.84
C ASP A 99 11.80 7.54 14.32
N GLY A 100 11.99 8.82 14.67
CA GLY A 100 13.10 9.27 15.49
C GLY A 100 12.87 8.83 16.94
N HIS A 101 13.82 8.03 17.45
CA HIS A 101 13.97 7.59 18.83
C HIS A 101 13.13 8.31 19.90
N ASP A 102 12.18 7.59 20.51
CA ASP A 102 12.01 7.59 21.96
C ASP A 102 12.60 6.29 22.49
N ASN A 103 13.88 6.35 22.86
CA ASN A 103 14.53 5.30 23.64
C ASN A 103 14.09 5.45 25.10
N ASP A 104 12.97 4.85 25.49
CA ASP A 104 12.79 4.43 26.87
C ASP A 104 13.62 3.15 27.09
N HIS A 105 14.93 3.36 27.25
CA HIS A 105 15.78 2.41 27.96
C HIS A 105 15.40 2.48 29.44
N ASP A 106 14.40 1.72 29.86
CA ASP A 106 14.29 1.35 31.26
C ASP A 106 15.27 0.20 31.52
N ASN A 107 16.43 0.56 32.06
CA ASN A 107 17.39 -0.40 32.55
C ASN A 107 17.90 0.06 33.92
N GLY A 108 17.43 -0.62 34.97
CA GLY A 108 18.17 -0.78 36.22
C GLY A 108 17.36 -0.56 37.48
N HIS A 109 17.15 -1.63 38.26
CA HIS A 109 17.95 -1.81 39.47
C HIS A 109 17.90 -3.27 39.95
N ASP A 110 19.08 -3.88 40.05
CA ASP A 110 19.32 -5.09 40.85
C ASP A 110 19.06 -4.76 42.33
N ASP A 111 18.33 -5.63 43.04
CA ASP A 111 18.51 -5.77 44.48
C ASP A 111 18.54 -7.25 44.84
N ASP A 112 19.76 -7.68 45.19
CA ASP A 112 20.10 -8.85 45.98
C ASP A 112 19.24 -8.94 47.24
N GLU A 113 18.57 -10.07 47.50
CA GLU A 113 18.42 -10.61 48.86
C GLU A 113 18.40 -12.15 48.82
N GLY A 114 19.59 -12.74 48.85
CA GLY A 114 19.75 -14.06 49.45
C GLY A 114 19.90 -13.92 50.96
N SER A 115 18.95 -14.42 51.76
CA SER A 115 19.18 -14.76 53.18
C SER A 115 17.95 -15.40 53.87
N LEU A 116 18.07 -16.71 54.16
CA LEU A 116 17.67 -17.38 55.42
C LEU A 116 16.17 -17.45 55.78
N ARG A 117 15.55 -18.65 55.74
CA ARG A 117 15.26 -19.57 56.89
C ARG A 117 13.74 -19.91 56.80
N ALA A 118 13.19 -21.05 57.19
CA ALA A 118 13.61 -22.30 57.84
C ALA A 118 12.54 -23.36 57.50
#